data_AF-A0A2I4PDG4-F1
#
_entry.id   AF-A0A2I4PDG4-F1
#
_cell.length_a   1.000
_cell.length_b   1.000
_cell.length_c   1.000
_cell.angle_alpha   90.00
_cell.angle_beta   90.00
_cell.angle_gamma   90.00
#
_symmetry.space_group_name_H-M   'P 1'
#
loop_
_entity.id
_entity.type
_entity.pdbx_description
1 polymer ?
#
loop_
_entity_poly.entity_id
_entity_poly.type
_entity_poly.pdbx_seq_one_letter_code
_entity_poly.pdbx_strand_id
1 'polypeptide(L)'
;MNGKATGNFQSSKVAAVEFGPKGGYAVLLEKNKPANVTYTGLNASYLNRKITKTEFIYELQSAPSQSGTLNAVFSNDPIITAFVGTKNANGKDVKVRLTIKLYDANGKEVLPEKDHAFAYALSSLNSSLGTNYSVEHAEFVSDFGSKNAFKYINGSYVKKQADGKFYSTEDLDYGTGPSGLKNSDWDAVGHKNAYYGSGVGLAREGGRISFSFGMTTKGKVNLSGAQWFAFSTNLNAKSIRPYQKKGNPKEPEKATIEFNRYKANVVPVLVPNKEVTDGQKNINDLNVKRGDSLQYIVTGDTTELAKVDPKTVTKQGIRDTFDAEKVTIDLSKVKVYQADASLNEKDLKAVAAAINSGKAKDVTASYDLNLDQNTVTAMMKTNADGSVVLAMGYKYLLVLP
;
A
#
# COMPACT_ATOMS: atom_id res chain seq x y z
N MET A 1 -13.38 -23.94 -18.93
CA MET A 1 -13.53 -25.20 -19.70
C MET A 1 -14.53 -26.14 -19.02
N ASN A 2 -15.65 -25.60 -18.50
CA ASN A 2 -16.59 -26.40 -17.72
C ASN A 2 -17.28 -27.47 -18.57
N GLY A 3 -17.41 -28.69 -18.04
CA GLY A 3 -17.91 -29.85 -18.78
C GLY A 3 -16.96 -30.37 -19.89
N LYS A 4 -15.78 -29.76 -20.06
CA LYS A 4 -14.76 -30.17 -21.06
C LYS A 4 -13.48 -30.71 -20.42
N ALA A 5 -13.40 -30.75 -19.10
CA ALA A 5 -12.25 -31.24 -18.35
C ALA A 5 -12.37 -32.76 -18.08
N THR A 6 -12.26 -33.57 -19.12
CA THR A 6 -12.38 -35.05 -19.07
C THR A 6 -11.04 -35.77 -19.12
N GLY A 7 -9.93 -35.02 -19.13
CA GLY A 7 -8.59 -35.57 -19.18
C GLY A 7 -8.12 -36.21 -17.85
N ASN A 8 -7.03 -36.97 -17.92
CA ASN A 8 -6.29 -37.47 -16.77
C ASN A 8 -4.91 -36.78 -16.68
N PHE A 9 -4.11 -37.16 -15.68
CA PHE A 9 -2.80 -36.55 -15.45
C PHE A 9 -1.90 -36.60 -16.70
N GLN A 10 -1.84 -37.73 -17.41
CA GLN A 10 -0.99 -37.89 -18.60
C GLN A 10 -1.51 -37.03 -19.77
N SER A 11 -2.81 -37.09 -20.05
CA SER A 11 -3.42 -36.36 -21.17
C SER A 11 -3.52 -34.84 -20.93
N SER A 12 -3.34 -34.39 -19.69
CA SER A 12 -3.36 -32.96 -19.32
C SER A 12 -2.04 -32.23 -19.53
N LYS A 13 -0.98 -32.95 -19.90
CA LYS A 13 0.35 -32.38 -20.12
C LYS A 13 0.32 -31.40 -21.29
N VAL A 14 0.87 -30.21 -21.07
CA VAL A 14 0.97 -29.13 -22.06
C VAL A 14 2.40 -28.61 -22.13
N ALA A 15 2.81 -28.13 -23.30
CA ALA A 15 4.12 -27.54 -23.52
C ALA A 15 3.96 -26.20 -24.26
N ALA A 16 4.53 -25.16 -23.67
CA ALA A 16 4.66 -23.82 -24.23
C ALA A 16 5.90 -23.18 -23.60
N VAL A 17 6.52 -22.20 -24.25
CA VAL A 17 7.78 -21.60 -23.78
C VAL A 17 7.59 -20.95 -22.39
N GLU A 18 6.42 -20.39 -22.15
CA GLU A 18 5.99 -19.73 -20.92
C GLU A 18 5.94 -20.70 -19.74
N PHE A 19 5.68 -21.98 -19.99
CA PHE A 19 5.62 -23.01 -18.95
C PHE A 19 6.99 -23.57 -18.59
N GLY A 20 8.05 -23.11 -19.25
CA GLY A 20 9.41 -23.60 -19.11
C GLY A 20 9.68 -24.90 -19.89
N PRO A 21 10.95 -25.34 -19.94
CA PRO A 21 11.38 -26.45 -20.81
C PRO A 21 10.75 -27.80 -20.48
N LYS A 22 10.20 -27.96 -19.27
CA LYS A 22 9.51 -29.17 -18.82
C LYS A 22 7.99 -29.12 -19.03
N GLY A 23 7.46 -28.03 -19.55
CA GLY A 23 6.01 -27.82 -19.72
C GLY A 23 5.26 -27.79 -18.38
N GLY A 24 3.97 -28.12 -18.43
CA GLY A 24 3.10 -28.15 -17.27
C GLY A 24 1.86 -29.03 -17.47
N TYR A 25 0.87 -28.85 -16.61
CA TYR A 25 -0.38 -29.61 -16.63
C TYR A 25 -1.59 -28.70 -16.56
N ALA A 26 -2.53 -28.89 -17.49
CA ALA A 26 -3.79 -28.15 -17.54
C ALA A 26 -4.83 -28.75 -16.58
N VAL A 27 -5.39 -27.92 -15.70
CA VAL A 27 -6.36 -28.32 -14.67
C VAL A 27 -7.53 -27.35 -14.65
N LEU A 28 -8.74 -27.85 -14.39
CA LEU A 28 -9.90 -26.99 -14.13
C LEU A 28 -10.02 -26.73 -12.63
N LEU A 29 -10.07 -25.47 -12.24
CA LEU A 29 -10.35 -25.07 -10.86
C LEU A 29 -11.84 -24.81 -10.70
N GLU A 30 -12.41 -25.43 -9.68
CA GLU A 30 -13.83 -25.34 -9.32
C GLU A 30 -13.97 -24.89 -7.86
N LYS A 31 -15.09 -24.22 -7.55
CA LYS A 31 -15.36 -23.74 -6.20
C LYS A 31 -15.47 -24.91 -5.23
N ASN A 32 -14.89 -24.76 -4.03
CA ASN A 32 -14.85 -25.78 -2.97
C ASN A 32 -14.12 -27.09 -3.34
N LYS A 33 -13.31 -27.09 -4.42
CA LYS A 33 -12.49 -28.24 -4.84
C LYS A 33 -11.02 -27.82 -4.94
N PRO A 34 -10.28 -27.77 -3.82
CA PRO A 34 -8.88 -27.36 -3.84
C PRO A 34 -8.02 -28.33 -4.65
N ALA A 35 -7.17 -27.80 -5.54
CA ALA A 35 -6.20 -28.57 -6.30
C ALA A 35 -4.84 -28.55 -5.59
N ASN A 36 -4.32 -29.71 -5.20
CA ASN A 36 -3.02 -29.84 -4.56
C ASN A 36 -1.95 -30.25 -5.58
N VAL A 37 -0.99 -29.37 -5.83
CA VAL A 37 0.15 -29.61 -6.72
C VAL A 37 1.39 -29.87 -5.87
N THR A 38 1.95 -31.07 -5.97
CA THR A 38 3.13 -31.47 -5.19
C THR A 38 4.38 -31.46 -6.06
N TYR A 39 5.39 -30.68 -5.67
CA TYR A 39 6.71 -30.71 -6.28
C TYR A 39 7.68 -31.46 -5.36
N THR A 40 8.49 -32.32 -5.94
CA THR A 40 9.53 -33.11 -5.26
C THR A 40 10.88 -32.89 -5.92
N GLY A 41 11.96 -33.41 -5.31
CA GLY A 41 13.31 -33.24 -5.84
C GLY A 41 13.84 -31.81 -5.71
N LEU A 42 13.32 -31.05 -4.75
CA LEU A 42 13.75 -29.67 -4.51
C LEU A 42 15.11 -29.63 -3.79
N ASN A 43 15.85 -28.54 -4.04
CA ASN A 43 17.06 -28.18 -3.31
C ASN A 43 16.94 -26.78 -2.70
N ALA A 44 15.77 -26.47 -2.14
CA ALA A 44 15.53 -25.21 -1.43
C ALA A 44 16.01 -25.33 0.02
N SER A 45 16.03 -24.22 0.77
CA SER A 45 16.38 -24.25 2.18
C SER A 45 15.73 -23.12 2.98
N TYR A 46 15.64 -23.34 4.29
CA TYR A 46 15.28 -22.34 5.29
C TYR A 46 16.18 -22.51 6.52
N LEU A 47 16.95 -21.47 6.89
CA LEU A 47 17.93 -21.53 7.99
C LEU A 47 18.83 -22.79 7.94
N ASN A 48 19.38 -23.09 6.75
CA ASN A 48 20.18 -24.30 6.46
C ASN A 48 19.42 -25.63 6.53
N ARG A 49 18.12 -25.64 6.84
CA ARG A 49 17.26 -26.83 6.77
C ARG A 49 16.85 -27.04 5.32
N LYS A 50 17.24 -28.18 4.74
CA LYS A 50 16.93 -28.52 3.34
C LYS A 50 15.43 -28.75 3.17
N ILE A 51 14.85 -28.15 2.13
CA ILE A 51 13.47 -28.36 1.69
C ILE A 51 13.52 -29.18 0.41
N THR A 52 12.90 -30.36 0.43
CA THR A 52 12.95 -31.36 -0.65
C THR A 52 11.61 -31.53 -1.36
N LYS A 53 10.51 -31.11 -0.72
CA LYS A 53 9.14 -31.19 -1.24
C LYS A 53 8.36 -29.93 -0.88
N THR A 54 7.46 -29.51 -1.75
CA THR A 54 6.46 -28.48 -1.46
C THR A 54 5.09 -28.87 -2.03
N GLU A 55 4.03 -28.46 -1.33
CA GLU A 55 2.64 -28.59 -1.79
C GLU A 55 2.06 -27.19 -2.00
N PHE A 56 1.56 -26.94 -3.21
CA PHE A 56 0.86 -25.72 -3.58
C PHE A 56 -0.62 -26.06 -3.72
N ILE A 57 -1.43 -25.53 -2.81
CA ILE A 57 -2.86 -25.80 -2.73
C ILE A 57 -3.59 -24.58 -3.30
N TYR A 58 -4.24 -24.77 -4.45
CA TYR A 58 -4.98 -23.74 -5.16
C TYR A 58 -6.48 -23.92 -4.95
N GLU A 59 -7.16 -22.89 -4.47
CA GLU A 59 -8.59 -22.91 -4.25
C GLU A 59 -9.26 -21.74 -4.96
N LEU A 60 -10.23 -22.05 -5.83
CA LEU A 60 -10.98 -21.02 -6.54
C LEU A 60 -11.81 -20.18 -5.57
N GLN A 61 -11.63 -18.86 -5.62
CA GLN A 61 -12.41 -17.91 -4.83
C GLN A 61 -13.40 -17.11 -5.70
N SER A 62 -12.98 -16.68 -6.89
CA SER A 62 -13.82 -15.95 -7.85
C SER A 62 -13.42 -16.25 -9.29
N ALA A 63 -14.42 -16.33 -10.17
CA ALA A 63 -14.24 -16.51 -11.61
C ALA A 63 -15.31 -15.70 -12.38
N PRO A 64 -14.92 -14.98 -13.45
CA PRO A 64 -15.87 -14.21 -14.24
C PRO A 64 -16.54 -15.00 -15.37
N SER A 65 -16.22 -16.29 -15.53
CA SER A 65 -16.88 -17.12 -16.53
C SER A 65 -18.33 -17.42 -16.15
N GLN A 66 -19.18 -17.66 -17.15
CA GLN A 66 -20.57 -18.10 -16.92
C GLN A 66 -20.64 -19.37 -16.06
N SER A 67 -19.69 -20.29 -16.27
CA SER A 67 -19.59 -21.51 -15.47
C SER A 67 -19.06 -21.34 -14.05
N GLY A 68 -18.52 -20.17 -13.71
CA GLY A 68 -17.86 -19.95 -12.42
C GLY A 68 -16.61 -20.82 -12.21
N THR A 69 -15.88 -21.16 -13.28
CA THR A 69 -14.63 -21.95 -13.25
C THR A 69 -13.45 -21.17 -13.80
N LEU A 70 -12.24 -21.52 -13.35
CA LEU A 70 -10.97 -21.08 -13.95
C LEU A 70 -10.25 -22.25 -14.59
N ASN A 71 -9.56 -21.99 -15.70
CA ASN A 71 -8.55 -22.91 -16.22
C ASN A 71 -7.23 -22.54 -15.54
N ALA A 72 -6.41 -23.55 -15.23
CA ALA A 72 -5.06 -23.37 -14.73
C ALA A 72 -4.09 -24.21 -15.55
N VAL A 73 -2.88 -23.72 -15.73
CA VAL A 73 -1.71 -24.52 -16.10
C VAL A 73 -0.70 -24.42 -14.98
N PHE A 74 -0.34 -25.55 -14.38
CA PHE A 74 0.71 -25.62 -13.38
C PHE A 74 2.01 -26.05 -14.04
N SER A 75 3.03 -25.21 -13.99
CA SER A 75 4.34 -25.53 -14.58
C SER A 75 5.00 -26.67 -13.79
N ASN A 76 5.85 -27.45 -14.44
CA ASN A 76 6.76 -28.37 -13.75
C ASN A 76 7.87 -27.64 -12.97
N ASP A 77 8.09 -26.36 -13.26
CA ASP A 77 8.99 -25.50 -12.50
C ASP A 77 8.19 -24.73 -11.42
N PRO A 78 8.44 -24.99 -10.12
CA PRO A 78 7.71 -24.33 -9.05
C PRO A 78 7.97 -22.82 -8.97
N ILE A 79 9.02 -22.30 -9.61
CA ILE A 79 9.33 -20.86 -9.68
C ILE A 79 8.50 -20.16 -10.77
N ILE A 80 8.18 -20.86 -11.87
CA ILE A 80 7.22 -20.39 -12.87
C ILE A 80 5.79 -20.47 -12.30
N THR A 81 5.53 -21.52 -11.50
CA THR A 81 4.33 -21.68 -10.67
C THR A 81 3.03 -21.94 -11.45
N ALA A 82 2.28 -20.91 -11.84
CA ALA A 82 0.93 -21.09 -12.35
C ALA A 82 0.47 -20.00 -13.33
N PHE A 83 -0.29 -20.42 -14.33
CA PHE A 83 -1.07 -19.56 -15.20
C PHE A 83 -2.54 -19.84 -14.93
N VAL A 84 -3.34 -18.82 -14.65
CA VAL A 84 -4.77 -19.00 -14.36
C VAL A 84 -5.59 -18.05 -15.21
N GLY A 85 -6.72 -18.52 -15.71
CA GLY A 85 -7.61 -17.64 -16.46
C GLY A 85 -8.87 -18.28 -16.98
N THR A 86 -9.78 -17.43 -17.43
CA THR A 86 -11.04 -17.80 -18.06
C THR A 86 -11.60 -16.61 -18.84
N LYS A 87 -12.68 -16.84 -19.61
CA LYS A 87 -13.38 -15.73 -20.27
C LYS A 87 -14.05 -14.83 -19.23
N ASN A 88 -13.82 -13.52 -19.31
CA ASN A 88 -14.55 -12.55 -18.52
C ASN A 88 -15.94 -12.29 -19.12
N ALA A 89 -16.98 -12.82 -18.48
CA ALA A 89 -18.37 -12.70 -18.93
C ALA A 89 -19.24 -11.81 -18.03
N ASN A 90 -18.76 -11.39 -16.86
CA ASN A 90 -19.57 -10.68 -15.86
C ASN A 90 -18.81 -9.67 -14.99
N GLY A 91 -17.52 -9.41 -15.27
CA GLY A 91 -16.73 -8.40 -14.57
C GLY A 91 -16.30 -8.77 -13.15
N LYS A 92 -16.59 -9.99 -12.67
CA LYS A 92 -16.03 -10.49 -11.42
C LYS A 92 -14.52 -10.63 -11.51
N ASP A 93 -13.86 -10.61 -10.36
CA ASP A 93 -12.43 -10.87 -10.31
C ASP A 93 -12.13 -12.32 -10.73
N VAL A 94 -10.97 -12.53 -11.35
CA VAL A 94 -10.26 -13.80 -11.27
C VAL A 94 -9.60 -13.81 -9.89
N LYS A 95 -9.87 -14.80 -9.04
CA LYS A 95 -9.25 -14.89 -7.71
C LYS A 95 -9.03 -16.32 -7.27
N VAL A 96 -7.79 -16.65 -6.92
CA VAL A 96 -7.36 -17.97 -6.43
C VAL A 96 -6.65 -17.79 -5.10
N ARG A 97 -7.05 -18.56 -4.08
CA ARG A 97 -6.31 -18.68 -2.82
C ARG A 97 -5.20 -19.70 -3.02
N LEU A 98 -3.98 -19.32 -2.69
CA LEU A 98 -2.81 -20.18 -2.67
C LEU A 98 -2.37 -20.42 -1.23
N THR A 99 -2.16 -21.67 -0.88
CA THR A 99 -1.54 -22.08 0.39
C THR A 99 -0.34 -22.98 0.09
N ILE A 100 0.82 -22.66 0.67
CA ILE A 100 2.07 -23.39 0.39
C ILE A 100 2.56 -24.08 1.66
N LYS A 101 2.85 -25.38 1.55
CA LYS A 101 3.49 -26.18 2.60
C LYS A 101 4.86 -26.63 2.13
N LEU A 102 5.88 -26.38 2.95
CA LEU A 102 7.27 -26.77 2.68
C LEU A 102 7.61 -27.98 3.55
N TYR A 103 8.35 -28.94 3.02
CA TYR A 103 8.70 -30.16 3.75
C TYR A 103 10.20 -30.44 3.67
N ASP A 104 10.76 -30.86 4.80
CA ASP A 104 12.15 -31.29 4.90
C ASP A 104 12.38 -32.69 4.32
N ALA A 105 13.64 -33.15 4.35
CA ALA A 105 14.02 -34.47 3.85
C ALA A 105 13.34 -35.64 4.59
N ASN A 106 12.85 -35.42 5.81
CA ASN A 106 12.14 -36.43 6.61
C ASN A 106 10.62 -36.36 6.40
N GLY A 107 10.14 -35.50 5.51
CA GLY A 107 8.72 -35.29 5.25
C GLY A 107 8.00 -34.46 6.33
N LYS A 108 8.72 -33.81 7.24
CA LYS A 108 8.13 -32.93 8.25
C LYS A 108 7.89 -31.55 7.66
N GLU A 109 6.73 -30.96 7.98
CA GLU A 109 6.43 -29.58 7.56
C GLU A 109 7.41 -28.59 8.20
N VAL A 110 7.99 -27.73 7.36
CA VAL A 110 8.88 -26.65 7.75
C VAL A 110 8.06 -25.37 7.88
N LEU A 111 8.04 -24.81 9.08
CA LEU A 111 7.39 -23.54 9.42
C LEU A 111 8.43 -22.54 9.90
N PRO A 112 8.17 -21.22 9.77
CA PRO A 112 9.11 -20.21 10.22
C PRO A 112 9.24 -20.24 11.74
N GLU A 113 10.46 -20.09 12.22
CA GLU A 113 10.84 -19.93 13.62
C GLU A 113 10.59 -18.50 14.10
N LYS A 114 10.61 -18.30 15.42
CA LYS A 114 10.56 -16.98 16.05
C LYS A 114 11.64 -16.09 15.44
N ASP A 115 11.29 -14.84 15.12
CA ASP A 115 12.19 -13.83 14.53
C ASP A 115 12.77 -14.16 13.14
N HIS A 116 12.40 -15.30 12.54
CA HIS A 116 12.86 -15.74 11.23
C HIS A 116 11.68 -16.03 10.28
N ALA A 117 10.86 -15.01 10.02
CA ALA A 117 9.73 -15.13 9.11
C ALA A 117 10.15 -15.60 7.70
N PHE A 118 9.27 -16.35 7.03
CA PHE A 118 9.41 -16.51 5.58
C PHE A 118 9.15 -15.16 4.91
N ALA A 119 9.98 -14.80 3.94
CA ALA A 119 9.75 -13.68 3.05
C ALA A 119 9.62 -14.20 1.62
N TYR A 120 8.57 -13.78 0.92
CA TYR A 120 8.27 -14.22 -0.44
C TYR A 120 7.87 -13.04 -1.32
N ALA A 121 8.19 -13.14 -2.60
CA ALA A 121 7.97 -12.09 -3.58
C ALA A 121 6.51 -12.08 -4.03
N LEU A 122 5.94 -10.87 -4.16
CA LEU A 122 4.64 -10.63 -4.77
C LEU A 122 4.90 -9.64 -5.91
N SER A 123 5.29 -10.15 -7.08
CA SER A 123 5.90 -9.36 -8.15
C SER A 123 5.05 -9.40 -9.42
N SER A 124 5.42 -8.58 -10.41
CA SER A 124 4.73 -8.52 -11.72
C SER A 124 3.23 -8.22 -11.58
N LEU A 125 2.87 -7.42 -10.57
CA LEU A 125 1.49 -6.98 -10.34
C LEU A 125 1.19 -5.78 -11.24
N ASN A 126 1.11 -6.03 -12.54
CA ASN A 126 0.92 -5.02 -13.56
C ASN A 126 -0.50 -4.43 -13.51
N SER A 127 -0.64 -3.25 -14.10
CA SER A 127 -1.94 -2.59 -14.19
C SER A 127 -2.02 -1.73 -15.44
N SER A 128 -3.18 -1.77 -16.05
CA SER A 128 -3.62 -0.90 -17.14
C SER A 128 -4.89 -0.13 -16.78
N LEU A 129 -5.20 -0.02 -15.48
CA LEU A 129 -6.40 0.68 -15.01
C LEU A 129 -6.37 2.16 -15.42
N GLY A 130 -7.53 2.69 -15.82
CA GLY A 130 -7.65 4.05 -16.33
C GLY A 130 -7.33 4.18 -17.82
N THR A 131 -6.91 3.09 -18.48
CA THR A 131 -6.87 3.02 -19.95
C THR A 131 -8.28 2.82 -20.52
N ASN A 132 -8.47 3.16 -21.79
CA ASN A 132 -9.67 2.79 -22.57
C ASN A 132 -9.46 1.53 -23.42
N TYR A 133 -8.45 0.71 -23.09
CA TYR A 133 -8.17 -0.51 -23.83
C TYR A 133 -9.16 -1.63 -23.47
N SER A 134 -9.43 -2.50 -24.44
CA SER A 134 -10.29 -3.69 -24.26
C SER A 134 -9.73 -4.71 -23.25
N VAL A 135 -8.52 -4.50 -22.75
CA VAL A 135 -7.80 -5.35 -21.80
C VAL A 135 -7.49 -4.61 -20.48
N GLU A 136 -8.19 -3.53 -20.17
CA GLU A 136 -8.00 -2.78 -18.91
C GLU A 136 -8.18 -3.69 -17.68
N HIS A 137 -7.17 -3.80 -16.82
CA HIS A 137 -7.22 -4.56 -15.57
C HIS A 137 -6.09 -4.16 -14.60
N ALA A 138 -6.12 -4.71 -13.39
CA ALA A 138 -4.94 -4.80 -12.54
C ALA A 138 -4.80 -6.23 -11.99
N GLU A 139 -3.57 -6.73 -11.97
CA GLU A 139 -3.21 -7.89 -11.17
C GLU A 139 -3.06 -7.51 -9.70
N PHE A 140 -3.50 -8.38 -8.80
CA PHE A 140 -3.55 -8.08 -7.38
C PHE A 140 -3.21 -9.29 -6.51
N VAL A 141 -2.88 -8.97 -5.26
CA VAL A 141 -2.86 -9.92 -4.14
C VAL A 141 -3.81 -9.45 -3.04
N SER A 142 -4.38 -10.38 -2.27
CA SER A 142 -5.35 -10.08 -1.22
C SER A 142 -5.44 -11.21 -0.19
N ASP A 143 -6.33 -11.07 0.80
CA ASP A 143 -6.78 -12.16 1.69
C ASP A 143 -5.66 -12.99 2.34
N PHE A 144 -4.60 -12.31 2.79
CA PHE A 144 -3.49 -12.89 3.54
C PHE A 144 -4.00 -13.68 4.76
N GLY A 145 -3.48 -14.89 4.95
CA GLY A 145 -3.79 -15.71 6.12
C GLY A 145 -3.37 -15.05 7.42
N SER A 146 -3.87 -15.51 8.56
CA SER A 146 -3.75 -14.84 9.87
C SER A 146 -2.31 -14.50 10.31
N LYS A 147 -1.32 -15.31 9.92
CA LYS A 147 0.11 -15.09 10.20
C LYS A 147 0.89 -14.50 9.03
N ASN A 148 0.19 -14.11 7.97
CA ASN A 148 0.75 -13.54 6.76
C ASN A 148 0.45 -12.04 6.70
N ALA A 149 1.37 -11.26 6.14
CA ALA A 149 1.15 -9.85 5.91
C ALA A 149 1.83 -9.39 4.62
N PHE A 150 1.15 -8.49 3.91
CA PHE A 150 1.78 -7.70 2.87
C PHE A 150 2.70 -6.64 3.49
N LYS A 151 3.85 -6.43 2.87
CA LYS A 151 4.79 -5.35 3.16
C LYS A 151 5.07 -4.57 1.90
N TYR A 152 4.82 -3.28 2.01
CA TYR A 152 5.07 -2.32 0.95
C TYR A 152 6.58 -2.21 0.66
N ILE A 153 6.93 -2.11 -0.63
CA ILE A 153 8.27 -1.79 -1.08
C ILE A 153 8.27 -0.30 -1.44
N ASN A 154 9.23 0.47 -0.93
CA ASN A 154 9.29 1.89 -1.21
C ASN A 154 9.43 2.16 -2.72
N GLY A 155 8.61 3.08 -3.24
CA GLY A 155 8.54 3.39 -4.67
C GLY A 155 7.74 2.38 -5.51
N SER A 156 7.19 1.33 -4.89
CA SER A 156 6.18 0.50 -5.55
C SER A 156 4.87 1.27 -5.73
N TYR A 157 4.17 0.96 -6.82
CA TYR A 157 2.82 1.41 -7.13
C TYR A 157 1.76 0.47 -6.52
N VAL A 158 2.16 -0.74 -6.11
CA VAL A 158 1.28 -1.72 -5.47
C VAL A 158 0.99 -1.31 -4.01
N LYS A 159 -0.24 -0.88 -3.75
CA LYS A 159 -0.69 -0.44 -2.43
C LYS A 159 -2.02 -1.07 -2.07
N LYS A 160 -2.33 -1.09 -0.77
CA LYS A 160 -3.65 -1.53 -0.29
C LYS A 160 -4.71 -0.53 -0.77
N GLN A 161 -5.75 -1.05 -1.39
CA GLN A 161 -6.86 -0.28 -1.92
C GLN A 161 -8.09 -0.39 -1.00
N ALA A 162 -9.09 0.48 -1.23
CA ALA A 162 -10.31 0.52 -0.42
C ALA A 162 -11.12 -0.79 -0.46
N ASP A 163 -10.99 -1.58 -1.53
CA ASP A 163 -11.59 -2.91 -1.68
C ASP A 163 -10.81 -4.02 -0.95
N GLY A 164 -9.76 -3.67 -0.21
CA GLY A 164 -8.95 -4.57 0.60
C GLY A 164 -7.84 -5.31 -0.15
N LYS A 165 -7.75 -5.19 -1.48
CA LYS A 165 -6.70 -5.84 -2.30
C LYS A 165 -5.47 -4.93 -2.43
N PHE A 166 -4.38 -5.48 -2.94
CA PHE A 166 -3.12 -4.79 -3.18
C PHE A 166 -2.80 -4.82 -4.68
N TYR A 167 -2.85 -3.66 -5.33
CA TYR A 167 -2.56 -3.45 -6.76
C TYR A 167 -2.28 -1.97 -7.05
N SER A 168 -1.83 -1.66 -8.26
CA SER A 168 -1.71 -0.28 -8.75
C SER A 168 -3.05 0.22 -9.29
N THR A 169 -3.48 1.42 -8.90
CA THR A 169 -4.67 2.08 -9.48
C THR A 169 -4.35 2.89 -10.74
N GLU A 170 -3.07 3.03 -11.07
CA GLU A 170 -2.58 3.73 -12.25
C GLU A 170 -2.13 2.72 -13.32
N ASP A 171 -2.24 3.12 -14.58
CA ASP A 171 -1.62 2.43 -15.72
C ASP A 171 -0.09 2.46 -15.63
N LEU A 172 0.49 1.26 -15.64
CA LEU A 172 1.92 0.95 -15.67
C LEU A 172 2.30 0.13 -16.91
N ASP A 173 1.34 -0.16 -17.78
CA ASP A 173 1.52 -1.07 -18.91
C ASP A 173 1.63 -0.32 -20.24
N TYR A 174 0.82 0.73 -20.43
CA TYR A 174 0.68 1.40 -21.72
C TYR A 174 1.16 2.86 -21.75
N GLY A 175 1.59 3.41 -20.61
CA GLY A 175 2.12 4.77 -20.51
C GLY A 175 1.06 5.87 -20.62
N THR A 176 -0.21 5.55 -20.38
CA THR A 176 -1.33 6.50 -20.39
C THR A 176 -1.61 7.09 -19.00
N GLY A 177 -1.09 6.46 -17.94
CA GLY A 177 -1.21 6.93 -16.56
C GLY A 177 -0.28 8.09 -16.24
N PRO A 178 -0.45 8.75 -15.07
CA PRO A 178 0.36 9.89 -14.65
C PRO A 178 1.87 9.63 -14.60
N SER A 179 2.26 8.38 -14.32
CA SER A 179 3.66 7.96 -14.29
C SER A 179 4.31 7.87 -15.68
N GLY A 180 3.52 7.75 -16.74
CA GLY A 180 3.98 7.49 -18.11
C GLY A 180 4.68 6.14 -18.31
N LEU A 181 4.66 5.24 -17.31
CA LEU A 181 5.35 3.95 -17.36
C LEU A 181 4.68 2.96 -18.32
N LYS A 182 5.51 2.23 -19.06
CA LYS A 182 5.11 1.07 -19.86
C LYS A 182 5.59 -0.22 -19.22
N ASN A 183 4.97 -1.33 -19.58
CA ASN A 183 5.30 -2.64 -19.05
C ASN A 183 6.82 -2.95 -19.20
N SER A 184 7.40 -2.65 -20.36
CA SER A 184 8.83 -2.82 -20.64
C SER A 184 9.78 -2.02 -19.75
N ASP A 185 9.30 -0.97 -19.08
CA ASP A 185 10.14 -0.11 -18.24
C ASP A 185 10.40 -0.70 -16.85
N TRP A 186 9.73 -1.81 -16.51
CA TRP A 186 9.82 -2.39 -15.19
C TRP A 186 9.53 -3.89 -15.10
N ASP A 187 8.60 -4.43 -15.90
CA ASP A 187 8.04 -5.77 -15.74
C ASP A 187 8.86 -6.84 -16.47
N ALA A 188 10.10 -7.02 -16.02
CA ALA A 188 10.95 -8.12 -16.44
C ALA A 188 11.72 -8.69 -15.25
N VAL A 189 11.95 -10.01 -15.26
CA VAL A 189 12.67 -10.70 -14.20
C VAL A 189 14.08 -10.10 -14.06
N GLY A 190 14.43 -9.67 -12.85
CA GLY A 190 15.72 -9.05 -12.56
C GLY A 190 15.85 -7.59 -13.03
N HIS A 191 14.81 -7.00 -13.61
CA HIS A 191 14.84 -5.59 -14.00
C HIS A 191 15.02 -4.69 -12.77
N LYS A 192 15.86 -3.65 -12.90
CA LYS A 192 16.18 -2.72 -11.79
C LYS A 192 14.95 -2.03 -11.18
N ASN A 193 13.90 -1.85 -11.99
CA ASN A 193 12.64 -1.23 -11.62
C ASN A 193 11.51 -2.23 -11.33
N ALA A 194 11.78 -3.55 -11.31
CA ALA A 194 10.74 -4.56 -11.07
C ALA A 194 9.98 -4.33 -9.74
N TYR A 195 10.56 -3.58 -8.81
CA TYR A 195 9.90 -3.15 -7.58
C TYR A 195 8.67 -2.26 -7.80
N TYR A 196 8.50 -1.61 -8.95
CA TYR A 196 7.34 -0.77 -9.25
C TYR A 196 6.02 -1.54 -9.16
N GLY A 197 5.96 -2.76 -9.68
CA GLY A 197 4.80 -3.65 -9.56
C GLY A 197 4.99 -4.76 -8.53
N SER A 198 5.69 -4.49 -7.42
CA SER A 198 5.99 -5.55 -6.43
C SER A 198 5.66 -5.17 -4.98
N GLY A 199 5.46 -6.20 -4.16
CA GLY A 199 5.44 -6.16 -2.70
C GLY A 199 6.17 -7.37 -2.10
N VAL A 200 6.25 -7.41 -0.77
CA VAL A 200 6.81 -8.55 -0.03
C VAL A 200 5.73 -9.18 0.84
N GLY A 201 5.53 -10.48 0.73
CA GLY A 201 4.76 -11.24 1.70
C GLY A 201 5.65 -11.72 2.84
N LEU A 202 5.17 -11.61 4.08
CA LEU A 202 5.83 -12.18 5.26
C LEU A 202 4.91 -13.18 5.95
N ALA A 203 5.38 -14.41 6.17
CA ALA A 203 4.73 -15.39 7.04
C ALA A 203 5.52 -15.53 8.36
N ARG A 204 4.92 -15.13 9.47
CA ARG A 204 5.56 -15.09 10.80
C ARG A 204 5.54 -16.44 11.50
N GLU A 205 6.24 -16.54 12.63
CA GLU A 205 6.41 -17.73 13.47
C GLU A 205 5.23 -18.71 13.46
N GLY A 206 5.49 -19.96 13.07
CA GLY A 206 4.50 -21.03 12.96
C GLY A 206 3.39 -20.76 11.91
N GLY A 207 3.62 -19.83 10.99
CA GLY A 207 2.69 -19.41 9.95
C GLY A 207 2.98 -20.09 8.62
N ARG A 208 1.95 -20.73 8.06
CA ARG A 208 1.97 -21.24 6.69
C ARG A 208 1.75 -20.10 5.70
N ILE A 209 2.46 -20.11 4.58
CA ILE A 209 2.23 -19.13 3.51
C ILE A 209 0.82 -19.31 2.97
N SER A 210 0.00 -18.25 3.05
CA SER A 210 -1.35 -18.25 2.49
C SER A 210 -1.82 -16.84 2.15
N PHE A 211 -2.28 -16.66 0.92
CA PHE A 211 -2.84 -15.42 0.39
C PHE A 211 -3.65 -15.72 -0.88
N SER A 212 -4.38 -14.75 -1.39
CA SER A 212 -5.02 -14.83 -2.70
C SER A 212 -4.26 -13.99 -3.71
N PHE A 213 -4.21 -14.45 -4.96
CA PHE A 213 -3.80 -13.65 -6.12
C PHE A 213 -4.93 -13.64 -7.15
N GLY A 214 -4.93 -12.64 -8.02
CA GLY A 214 -6.03 -12.45 -8.94
C GLY A 214 -5.85 -11.30 -9.92
N MET A 215 -6.90 -11.09 -10.72
CA MET A 215 -7.05 -9.94 -11.61
C MET A 215 -8.40 -9.27 -11.37
N THR A 216 -8.40 -7.95 -11.36
CA THR A 216 -9.62 -7.14 -11.25
C THR A 216 -9.77 -6.22 -12.44
N THR A 217 -10.98 -6.15 -12.99
CA THR A 217 -11.39 -5.18 -14.01
C THR A 217 -12.26 -4.09 -13.42
N LYS A 218 -12.31 -3.99 -12.07
CA LYS A 218 -13.21 -3.09 -11.33
C LYS A 218 -14.69 -3.25 -11.75
N GLY A 219 -15.11 -4.47 -12.11
CA GLY A 219 -16.48 -4.77 -12.52
C GLY A 219 -16.72 -4.70 -14.03
N LYS A 220 -15.74 -4.32 -14.86
CA LYS A 220 -15.91 -4.23 -16.31
C LYS A 220 -15.85 -5.60 -16.98
N VAL A 221 -16.75 -5.84 -17.94
CA VAL A 221 -16.71 -6.99 -18.85
C VAL A 221 -15.83 -6.63 -20.04
N ASN A 222 -14.70 -7.30 -20.21
CA ASN A 222 -13.72 -6.99 -21.25
C ASN A 222 -12.90 -8.24 -21.63
N LEU A 223 -11.82 -8.08 -22.41
CA LEU A 223 -10.97 -9.19 -22.87
C LEU A 223 -9.95 -9.68 -21.83
N SER A 224 -9.82 -8.99 -20.69
CA SER A 224 -8.97 -9.42 -19.59
C SER A 224 -9.55 -10.65 -18.90
N GLY A 225 -8.70 -11.57 -18.45
CA GLY A 225 -9.17 -12.73 -17.70
C GLY A 225 -8.16 -13.84 -17.50
N ALA A 226 -6.89 -13.65 -17.86
CA ALA A 226 -5.82 -14.60 -17.62
C ALA A 226 -4.56 -13.87 -17.13
N GLN A 227 -3.87 -14.48 -16.16
CA GLN A 227 -2.61 -13.99 -15.62
C GLN A 227 -1.57 -15.11 -15.51
N TRP A 228 -0.32 -14.71 -15.46
CA TRP A 228 0.77 -15.50 -14.91
C TRP A 228 1.01 -15.07 -13.46
N PHE A 229 1.03 -16.03 -12.54
CA PHE A 229 1.49 -15.79 -11.17
C PHE A 229 2.70 -16.66 -10.85
N ALA A 230 3.84 -16.01 -10.58
CA ALA A 230 5.08 -16.66 -10.16
C ALA A 230 5.31 -16.52 -8.65
N PHE A 231 5.62 -17.63 -7.97
CA PHE A 231 6.03 -17.66 -6.58
C PHE A 231 7.54 -17.87 -6.48
N SER A 232 8.23 -16.97 -5.78
CA SER A 232 9.64 -17.12 -5.47
C SER A 232 10.03 -16.36 -4.21
N THR A 233 11.26 -16.53 -3.76
CA THR A 233 11.90 -15.70 -2.74
C THR A 233 12.81 -14.62 -3.35
N ASN A 234 12.76 -14.42 -4.68
CA ASN A 234 13.49 -13.38 -5.38
C ASN A 234 12.82 -12.02 -5.15
N LEU A 235 13.07 -11.44 -3.98
CA LEU A 235 12.50 -10.15 -3.62
C LEU A 235 13.08 -9.06 -4.54
N ASN A 236 12.21 -8.27 -5.16
CA ASN A 236 12.60 -7.05 -5.88
C ASN A 236 12.97 -5.89 -4.93
N ALA A 237 13.35 -6.20 -3.69
CA ALA A 237 13.78 -5.23 -2.70
C ALA A 237 14.92 -5.81 -1.85
N LYS A 238 15.96 -5.00 -1.63
CA LYS A 238 17.01 -5.31 -0.65
C LYS A 238 16.55 -5.03 0.79
N SER A 239 15.60 -4.09 0.95
CA SER A 239 14.96 -3.77 2.21
C SER A 239 13.50 -3.35 1.99
N ILE A 240 12.61 -3.78 2.87
CA ILE A 240 11.26 -3.18 3.01
C ILE A 240 11.28 -1.92 3.88
N ARG A 241 12.42 -1.63 4.52
CA ARG A 241 12.66 -0.32 5.14
C ARG A 241 12.81 0.71 4.03
N PRO A 242 12.13 1.87 4.09
CA PRO A 242 12.23 2.87 3.06
C PRO A 242 13.68 3.34 2.89
N TYR A 243 14.19 3.29 1.66
CA TYR A 243 15.44 3.94 1.28
C TYR A 243 15.36 5.43 1.62
N GLN A 244 16.24 5.89 2.53
CA GLN A 244 16.44 7.31 2.78
C GLN A 244 17.29 7.88 1.65
N LYS A 245 16.66 8.62 0.74
CA LYS A 245 17.39 9.48 -0.18
C LYS A 245 18.03 10.61 0.65
N LYS A 246 19.31 10.46 1.02
CA LYS A 246 20.11 11.60 1.51
C LYS A 246 20.32 12.54 0.33
N GLY A 247 19.81 13.76 0.44
CA GLY A 247 19.99 14.82 -0.55
C GLY A 247 18.83 14.94 -1.52
N ASN A 248 18.22 16.13 -1.46
CA ASN A 248 17.23 16.73 -2.35
C ASN A 248 15.77 16.36 -2.06
N PRO A 249 15.04 17.19 -1.27
CA PRO A 249 13.59 17.09 -1.21
C PRO A 249 13.04 17.17 -2.63
N LYS A 250 12.22 16.19 -3.02
CA LYS A 250 11.40 16.31 -4.22
C LYS A 250 10.40 17.42 -3.90
N GLU A 251 10.46 18.53 -4.61
CA GLU A 251 9.40 19.54 -4.54
C GLU A 251 8.06 18.82 -4.77
N PRO A 252 7.02 19.05 -3.94
CA PRO A 252 5.71 18.47 -4.18
C PRO A 252 5.20 18.89 -5.56
N GLU A 253 4.58 17.97 -6.30
CA GLU A 253 3.85 18.34 -7.50
C GLU A 253 2.78 19.37 -7.13
N LYS A 254 2.88 20.56 -7.74
CA LYS A 254 1.88 21.62 -7.60
C LYS A 254 0.59 21.13 -8.24
N ALA A 255 -0.49 21.06 -7.46
CA ALA A 255 -1.82 20.86 -8.02
C ALA A 255 -2.26 22.16 -8.73
N THR A 256 -2.65 22.04 -10.00
CA THR A 256 -3.33 23.08 -10.78
C THR A 256 -4.84 22.96 -10.56
N ILE A 257 -5.57 24.06 -10.35
CA ILE A 257 -7.04 24.09 -10.53
C ILE A 257 -7.48 25.37 -11.23
N GLU A 258 -8.29 25.21 -12.28
CA GLU A 258 -9.01 26.26 -13.00
C GLU A 258 -10.33 26.67 -12.32
N PHE A 259 -10.67 27.95 -12.51
CA PHE A 259 -11.85 28.63 -11.96
C PHE A 259 -12.96 28.74 -13.00
N ASN A 260 -14.22 28.50 -12.63
CA ASN A 260 -15.36 29.00 -13.42
C ASN A 260 -16.42 29.70 -12.55
N ARG A 261 -16.08 30.99 -12.31
CA ARG A 261 -16.85 32.13 -11.77
C ARG A 261 -17.38 31.97 -10.33
N TYR A 262 -16.39 31.92 -9.43
CA TYR A 262 -16.41 32.10 -7.97
C TYR A 262 -17.30 31.15 -7.16
N LYS A 263 -16.75 29.94 -6.95
CA LYS A 263 -17.10 28.97 -5.91
C LYS A 263 -15.86 28.74 -5.05
N ALA A 264 -15.90 29.07 -3.76
CA ALA A 264 -14.82 28.81 -2.83
C ALA A 264 -15.10 27.51 -2.05
N ASN A 265 -14.51 26.41 -2.50
CA ASN A 265 -14.28 25.22 -1.67
C ASN A 265 -12.84 25.34 -1.15
N VAL A 266 -12.65 25.82 0.08
CA VAL A 266 -11.31 26.06 0.63
C VAL A 266 -10.87 24.81 1.41
N VAL A 267 -9.85 24.12 0.90
CA VAL A 267 -9.03 23.20 1.70
C VAL A 267 -7.63 23.80 1.71
N PRO A 268 -7.20 24.49 2.78
CA PRO A 268 -5.82 24.96 2.86
C PRO A 268 -4.92 23.74 3.13
N VAL A 269 -4.13 23.37 2.11
CA VAL A 269 -3.03 22.41 2.23
C VAL A 269 -1.81 23.20 2.72
N LEU A 270 -1.42 23.00 3.98
CA LEU A 270 -0.17 23.54 4.51
C LEU A 270 0.89 22.45 4.57
N VAL A 271 2.05 22.79 4.01
CA VAL A 271 3.27 21.98 4.02
C VAL A 271 3.89 22.12 5.42
N PRO A 272 4.07 21.04 6.19
CA PRO A 272 4.78 21.13 7.46
C PRO A 272 6.26 21.49 7.22
N ASN A 273 6.73 22.56 7.85
CA ASN A 273 8.16 22.79 8.04
C ASN A 273 8.60 21.87 9.21
N LYS A 274 9.53 20.96 8.94
CA LYS A 274 10.09 20.08 9.98
C LYS A 274 11.22 20.83 10.69
N GLU A 275 11.02 21.23 11.95
CA GLU A 275 12.14 21.37 12.90
C GLU A 275 11.91 20.54 14.15
N VAL A 276 12.96 19.83 14.57
CA VAL A 276 13.07 19.23 15.89
C VAL A 276 13.64 20.31 16.81
N THR A 277 13.06 20.52 18.00
CA THR A 277 13.64 21.42 19.02
C THR A 277 13.70 20.74 20.38
N ASP A 278 14.58 21.21 21.27
CA ASP A 278 14.63 20.82 22.69
C ASP A 278 13.79 21.75 23.61
N GLY A 279 12.95 22.60 23.02
CA GLY A 279 12.24 23.67 23.72
C GLY A 279 12.98 25.01 23.81
N GLN A 280 14.25 25.09 23.38
CA GLN A 280 15.02 26.34 23.33
C GLN A 280 15.75 26.57 22.00
N LYS A 281 16.17 25.51 21.28
CA LYS A 281 16.89 25.61 20.00
C LYS A 281 16.48 24.55 18.98
N ASN A 282 16.67 24.88 17.70
CA ASN A 282 16.53 23.95 16.58
C ASN A 282 17.66 22.89 16.63
N ILE A 283 17.28 21.62 16.51
CA ILE A 283 18.15 20.44 16.57
C ILE A 283 18.06 19.57 15.29
N ASN A 284 17.60 20.12 14.17
CA ASN A 284 17.43 19.39 12.89
C ASN A 284 18.66 18.70 12.33
N ASP A 285 19.83 19.30 12.54
CA ASP A 285 21.12 18.78 12.09
C ASP A 285 21.86 18.03 13.21
N LEU A 286 21.19 17.80 14.34
CA LEU A 286 21.76 17.15 15.51
C LEU A 286 21.20 15.73 15.64
N ASN A 287 22.06 14.82 16.11
CA ASN A 287 21.65 13.47 16.42
C ASN A 287 20.79 13.46 17.69
N VAL A 288 19.56 12.98 17.56
CA VAL A 288 18.67 12.67 18.69
C VAL A 288 18.87 11.23 19.15
N LYS A 289 18.67 10.98 20.44
CA LYS A 289 18.73 9.64 21.04
C LYS A 289 17.31 9.10 21.25
N ARG A 290 17.20 7.77 21.25
CA ARG A 290 15.94 7.11 21.61
C ARG A 290 15.60 7.47 23.05
N GLY A 291 14.43 8.08 23.25
CA GLY A 291 13.98 8.59 24.56
C GLY A 291 13.96 10.11 24.68
N ASP A 292 14.50 10.85 23.72
CA ASP A 292 14.43 12.32 23.70
C ASP A 292 12.98 12.80 23.43
N SER A 293 12.58 13.89 24.10
CA SER A 293 11.30 14.58 23.85
C SER A 293 11.50 15.68 22.81
N LEU A 294 10.60 15.74 21.82
CA LEU A 294 10.72 16.62 20.65
C LEU A 294 9.42 17.41 20.47
N GLN A 295 9.50 18.63 19.94
CA GLN A 295 8.31 19.38 19.52
C GLN A 295 8.21 19.40 18.00
N TYR A 296 7.06 18.97 17.48
CA TYR A 296 6.72 19.01 16.05
C TYR A 296 5.59 20.00 15.82
N ILE A 297 5.84 21.03 15.00
CA ILE A 297 4.87 22.13 14.79
C ILE A 297 4.24 22.02 13.40
N VAL A 298 2.92 21.98 13.36
CA VAL A 298 2.12 21.97 12.12
C VAL A 298 1.30 23.24 12.07
N THR A 299 1.32 23.95 10.95
CA THR A 299 0.66 25.26 10.85
C THR A 299 -0.61 25.22 10.00
N GLY A 300 -1.61 26.01 10.38
CA GLY A 300 -2.88 26.24 9.69
C GLY A 300 -3.10 27.73 9.46
N ASP A 301 -3.37 28.17 8.23
CA ASP A 301 -3.56 29.58 7.89
C ASP A 301 -5.04 29.85 7.56
N THR A 302 -5.67 30.75 8.31
CA THR A 302 -7.06 31.18 8.09
C THR A 302 -7.17 32.65 7.70
N THR A 303 -6.07 33.29 7.30
CA THR A 303 -6.03 34.72 6.95
C THR A 303 -7.03 35.08 5.87
N GLU A 304 -7.11 34.28 4.81
CA GLU A 304 -8.05 34.50 3.71
C GLU A 304 -9.51 34.19 4.08
N LEU A 305 -9.76 33.50 5.19
CA LEU A 305 -11.11 33.24 5.71
C LEU A 305 -11.69 34.42 6.50
N ALA A 306 -10.89 35.45 6.78
CA ALA A 306 -11.41 36.68 7.41
C ALA A 306 -12.47 37.40 6.56
N LYS A 307 -12.50 37.13 5.25
CA LYS A 307 -13.43 37.73 4.27
C LYS A 307 -14.72 36.92 4.10
N VAL A 308 -14.87 35.83 4.84
CA VAL A 308 -15.97 34.86 4.72
C VAL A 308 -16.83 34.91 5.98
N ASP A 309 -18.15 34.77 5.86
CA ASP A 309 -19.05 34.68 7.01
C ASP A 309 -18.74 33.41 7.82
N PRO A 310 -18.36 33.50 9.11
CA PRO A 310 -18.03 32.34 9.94
C PRO A 310 -19.14 31.28 10.01
N LYS A 311 -20.41 31.66 9.82
CA LYS A 311 -21.54 30.72 9.79
C LYS A 311 -21.55 29.82 8.55
N THR A 312 -20.81 30.20 7.49
CA THR A 312 -20.68 29.40 6.27
C THR A 312 -19.54 28.40 6.33
N VAL A 313 -18.69 28.47 7.35
CA VAL A 313 -17.59 27.53 7.58
C VAL A 313 -18.10 26.34 8.38
N THR A 314 -18.24 25.19 7.72
CA THR A 314 -18.81 23.98 8.34
C THR A 314 -17.75 23.09 9.00
N LYS A 315 -16.49 23.19 8.59
CA LYS A 315 -15.38 22.38 9.13
C LYS A 315 -14.03 23.00 8.81
N GLN A 316 -13.18 23.20 9.81
CA GLN A 316 -11.80 23.65 9.64
C GLN A 316 -10.91 23.01 10.71
N GLY A 317 -9.68 22.65 10.37
CA GLY A 317 -8.77 21.99 11.29
C GLY A 317 -7.40 21.73 10.68
N ILE A 318 -6.50 21.19 11.49
CA ILE A 318 -5.14 20.81 11.13
C ILE A 318 -5.04 19.28 11.20
N ARG A 319 -4.43 18.65 10.21
CA ARG A 319 -4.20 17.19 10.17
C ARG A 319 -2.77 16.91 9.77
N ASP A 320 -2.14 15.96 10.45
CA ASP A 320 -0.79 15.50 10.15
C ASP A 320 -0.66 13.98 10.27
N THR A 321 0.10 13.39 9.35
CA THR A 321 0.49 11.98 9.37
C THR A 321 1.94 11.87 9.81
N PHE A 322 2.16 11.53 11.07
CA PHE A 322 3.49 11.43 11.67
C PHE A 322 4.06 10.00 11.54
N ASP A 323 5.37 9.86 11.75
CA ASP A 323 6.05 8.57 11.67
C ASP A 323 5.88 7.78 12.99
N ALA A 324 4.70 7.19 13.17
CA ALA A 324 4.30 6.49 14.40
C ALA A 324 5.19 5.29 14.78
N GLU A 325 6.06 4.83 13.89
CA GLU A 325 7.07 3.81 14.19
C GLU A 325 8.35 4.39 14.84
N LYS A 326 8.51 5.72 14.84
CA LYS A 326 9.71 6.43 15.32
C LYS A 326 9.44 7.41 16.45
N VAL A 327 8.23 7.97 16.50
CA VAL A 327 7.83 8.91 17.55
C VAL A 327 6.51 8.45 18.16
N THR A 328 6.37 8.69 19.44
CA THR A 328 5.11 8.49 20.16
C THR A 328 4.59 9.87 20.51
N ILE A 329 3.36 10.16 20.14
CA ILE A 329 2.72 11.44 20.45
C ILE A 329 1.96 11.29 21.76
N ASP A 330 2.26 12.17 22.71
CA ASP A 330 1.46 12.31 23.92
C ASP A 330 0.31 13.29 23.66
N LEU A 331 -0.85 12.75 23.26
CA LEU A 331 -2.03 13.58 22.92
C LEU A 331 -2.45 14.49 24.08
N SER A 332 -2.16 14.13 25.34
CA SER A 332 -2.49 14.94 26.51
C SER A 332 -1.67 16.23 26.63
N LYS A 333 -0.51 16.27 25.94
CA LYS A 333 0.41 17.41 25.94
C LYS A 333 0.34 18.22 24.64
N VAL A 334 -0.44 17.78 23.65
CA VAL A 334 -0.64 18.50 22.39
C VAL A 334 -1.25 19.86 22.67
N LYS A 335 -0.73 20.90 22.00
CA LYS A 335 -1.18 22.28 22.12
C LYS A 335 -1.53 22.88 20.77
N VAL A 336 -2.51 23.77 20.74
CA VAL A 336 -2.82 24.59 19.58
C VAL A 336 -2.68 26.05 19.96
N TYR A 337 -1.81 26.78 19.26
CA TYR A 337 -1.61 28.22 19.45
C TYR A 337 -2.18 29.02 18.29
N GLN A 338 -2.78 30.16 18.59
CA GLN A 338 -3.21 31.17 17.62
C GLN A 338 -2.14 32.26 17.56
N ALA A 339 -1.63 32.54 16.36
CA ALA A 339 -0.63 33.57 16.09
C ALA A 339 -1.17 34.59 15.07
N ASP A 340 -0.55 35.76 15.07
CA ASP A 340 -0.87 36.84 14.13
C ASP A 340 -0.66 36.41 12.67
N ALA A 341 -1.48 36.95 11.77
CA ALA A 341 -1.41 36.71 10.32
C ALA A 341 -0.01 36.99 9.73
N SER A 342 0.70 37.97 10.28
CA SER A 342 2.03 38.39 9.85
C SER A 342 3.17 37.45 10.28
N LEU A 343 2.91 36.50 11.19
CA LEU A 343 3.93 35.54 11.63
C LEU A 343 4.44 34.75 10.43
N ASN A 344 5.75 34.74 10.21
CA ASN A 344 6.36 33.85 9.22
C ASN A 344 6.43 32.43 9.79
N GLU A 345 5.48 31.58 9.45
CA GLU A 345 5.40 30.19 9.87
C GLU A 345 6.56 29.32 9.38
N LYS A 346 7.31 29.81 8.38
CA LYS A 346 8.51 29.15 7.88
C LYS A 346 9.75 29.44 8.72
N ASP A 347 9.73 30.50 9.54
CA ASP A 347 10.79 30.83 10.48
C ASP A 347 10.45 30.28 11.87
N LEU A 348 10.99 29.10 12.16
CA LEU A 348 10.66 28.38 13.38
C LEU A 348 11.29 28.97 14.64
N LYS A 349 12.34 29.81 14.49
CA LYS A 349 12.80 30.66 15.59
C LYS A 349 11.76 31.73 15.92
N ALA A 350 11.14 32.33 14.90
CA ALA A 350 10.05 33.28 15.09
C ALA A 350 8.79 32.60 15.67
N VAL A 351 8.46 31.38 15.24
CA VAL A 351 7.35 30.57 15.79
C VAL A 351 7.58 30.25 17.27
N ALA A 352 8.74 29.69 17.61
CA ALA A 352 9.09 29.37 18.99
C ALA A 352 9.15 30.63 19.87
N ALA A 353 9.72 31.73 19.36
CA ALA A 353 9.72 33.00 20.06
C ALA A 353 8.30 33.53 20.30
N ALA A 354 7.40 33.40 19.32
CA ALA A 354 6.01 33.83 19.47
C ALA A 354 5.27 33.01 20.54
N ILE A 355 5.49 31.69 20.60
CA ILE A 355 4.92 30.82 21.65
C ILE A 355 5.49 31.19 23.02
N ASN A 356 6.82 31.26 23.14
CA ASN A 356 7.50 31.50 24.42
C ASN A 356 7.28 32.90 24.97
N SER A 357 7.13 33.90 24.10
CA SER A 357 6.82 35.27 24.51
C SER A 357 5.32 35.52 24.73
N GLY A 358 4.47 34.51 24.58
CA GLY A 358 3.01 34.63 24.71
C GLY A 358 2.33 35.43 23.59
N LYS A 359 3.04 35.74 22.49
CA LYS A 359 2.46 36.38 21.30
C LYS A 359 1.57 35.43 20.50
N ALA A 360 1.85 34.13 20.57
CA ALA A 360 0.94 33.09 20.13
C ALA A 360 0.13 32.60 21.33
N LYS A 361 -1.20 32.72 21.26
CA LYS A 361 -2.14 32.42 22.35
C LYS A 361 -2.55 30.95 22.34
N ASP A 362 -2.46 30.25 23.46
CA ASP A 362 -2.98 28.88 23.58
C ASP A 362 -4.51 28.88 23.44
N VAL A 363 -5.01 28.18 22.41
CA VAL A 363 -6.43 28.00 22.07
C VAL A 363 -6.82 26.53 22.03
N THR A 364 -6.05 25.64 22.66
CA THR A 364 -6.25 24.18 22.61
C THR A 364 -7.67 23.77 22.99
N ALA A 365 -8.29 24.45 23.97
CA ALA A 365 -9.64 24.16 24.42
C ALA A 365 -10.72 24.33 23.33
N SER A 366 -10.44 25.12 22.29
CA SER A 366 -11.33 25.35 21.15
C SER A 366 -11.25 24.28 20.06
N TYR A 367 -10.48 23.21 20.28
CA TYR A 367 -10.28 22.12 19.35
C TYR A 367 -10.69 20.76 19.92
N ASP A 368 -11.21 19.91 19.06
CA ASP A 368 -11.31 18.46 19.26
C ASP A 368 -10.05 17.81 18.70
N LEU A 369 -9.24 17.27 19.60
CA LEU A 369 -7.99 16.59 19.29
C LEU A 369 -8.21 15.08 19.24
N ASN A 370 -7.78 14.46 18.14
CA ASN A 370 -7.89 13.02 17.93
C ASN A 370 -6.57 12.46 17.42
N LEU A 371 -6.25 11.25 17.88
CA LEU A 371 -5.15 10.44 17.36
C LEU A 371 -5.73 9.10 16.89
N ASP A 372 -5.64 8.83 15.60
CA ASP A 372 -6.03 7.55 15.01
C ASP A 372 -4.85 6.96 14.23
N GLN A 373 -4.36 5.81 14.70
CA GLN A 373 -3.18 5.12 14.18
C GLN A 373 -1.94 6.03 14.07
N ASN A 374 -1.73 6.63 12.88
CA ASN A 374 -0.60 7.48 12.54
C ASN A 374 -1.01 8.91 12.16
N THR A 375 -2.25 9.29 12.43
CA THR A 375 -2.81 10.60 12.05
C THR A 375 -3.23 11.36 13.30
N VAL A 376 -2.65 12.55 13.51
CA VAL A 376 -3.16 13.53 14.48
C VAL A 376 -4.10 14.48 13.77
N THR A 377 -5.25 14.70 14.37
CA THR A 377 -6.26 15.65 13.88
C THR A 377 -6.61 16.63 14.99
N ALA A 378 -6.55 17.92 14.67
CA ALA A 378 -7.09 19.00 15.48
C ALA A 378 -8.22 19.68 14.71
N MET A 379 -9.47 19.36 15.02
CA MET A 379 -10.63 20.00 14.40
C MET A 379 -11.15 21.13 15.29
N MET A 380 -11.53 22.27 14.72
CA MET A 380 -12.18 23.33 15.48
C MET A 380 -13.54 22.86 16.00
N LYS A 381 -13.85 23.19 17.26
CA LYS A 381 -15.17 22.98 17.84
C LYS A 381 -16.20 23.92 17.22
N THR A 382 -17.46 23.51 17.28
CA THR A 382 -18.61 24.31 16.88
C THR A 382 -19.48 24.64 18.10
N ASN A 383 -19.99 25.87 18.16
CA ASN A 383 -21.03 26.26 19.09
C ASN A 383 -22.36 25.55 18.75
N ALA A 384 -23.31 25.59 19.68
CA ALA A 384 -24.65 25.01 19.49
C ALA A 384 -25.42 25.63 18.32
N ASP A 385 -25.07 26.86 17.91
CA ASP A 385 -25.66 27.57 16.77
C ASP A 385 -24.98 27.25 15.41
N GLY A 386 -24.03 26.31 15.39
CA GLY A 386 -23.30 25.88 14.20
C GLY A 386 -22.13 26.79 13.81
N SER A 387 -21.89 27.89 14.54
CA SER A 387 -20.71 28.73 14.33
C SER A 387 -19.44 28.06 14.86
N VAL A 388 -18.31 28.26 14.18
CA VAL A 388 -17.01 27.75 14.65
C VAL A 388 -16.53 28.59 15.85
N VAL A 389 -15.97 27.94 16.87
CA VAL A 389 -15.53 28.55 18.15
C VAL A 389 -14.29 29.46 18.01
N LEU A 390 -13.78 29.65 16.79
CA LEU A 390 -12.45 30.22 16.55
C LEU A 390 -12.47 31.41 15.59
N ALA A 391 -11.60 32.39 15.84
CA ALA A 391 -11.48 33.59 15.00
C ALA A 391 -10.78 33.29 13.66
N MET A 392 -11.36 33.75 12.55
CA MET A 392 -10.70 33.73 11.24
C MET A 392 -9.73 34.90 11.12
N GLY A 393 -8.76 34.85 10.19
CA GLY A 393 -7.77 35.92 10.04
C GLY A 393 -6.42 35.67 10.73
N TYR A 394 -6.17 34.46 11.22
CA TYR A 394 -5.00 34.15 12.05
C TYR A 394 -4.24 32.93 11.53
N LYS A 395 -3.04 32.73 12.05
CA LYS A 395 -2.28 31.50 11.90
C LYS A 395 -2.47 30.63 13.14
N TYR A 396 -2.51 29.32 12.95
CA TYR A 396 -2.68 28.34 14.01
C TYR A 396 -1.52 27.37 13.99
N LEU A 397 -0.99 27.04 15.16
CA LEU A 397 0.21 26.24 15.34
C LEU A 397 -0.15 25.04 16.22
N LEU A 398 -0.24 23.86 15.63
CA LEU A 398 -0.43 22.60 16.34
C LEU A 398 0.94 22.06 16.74
N VAL A 399 1.21 22.03 18.05
CA VAL A 399 2.47 21.54 18.62
C VAL A 399 2.23 20.12 19.14
N LEU A 400 2.92 19.15 18.54
CA LEU A 400 2.90 17.74 18.91
C LEU A 400 4.17 17.40 19.71
N PRO A 401 4.03 17.03 20.98
CA PRO A 401 5.13 16.64 21.85
C PRO A 401 5.41 15.13 21.92
#